data_AF-A0AAW0GDX8-F1
#
_entry.id   AF-A0AAW0GDX8-F1
#
_cell.length_a   1.000
_cell.length_b   1.000
_cell.length_c   1.000
_cell.angle_alpha   90.00
_cell.angle_beta   90.00
_cell.angle_gamma   90.00
#
_symmetry.space_group_name_H-M   'P 1'
#
loop_
_entity.id
_entity.type
_entity.pdbx_description
1 polymer ?
#
loop_
_entity_poly.entity_id
_entity_poly.type
_entity_poly.pdbx_seq_one_letter_code
_entity_poly.pdbx_strand_id
1 'polypeptide(L)'
;MELVAAVQSRKLASIDVIGMEEFPFELVLGKDVGRALMKFHQSKGVRFHMQSKVSKIVPSATDPNVASSVVVGLPSGEELELQADAVVMGVGVAPATEFLRNSKGFEQLVDRTGAIAVDEFLRVKGLDGSVYAIGDIASYPQPGTGESRRIEHWNVAGNQGRAVGKTIAEGKGQLFVKVPVFWSAQGQQLRYCGIGAGFDDTIVDGNLDELKYVVYYVKQNKVVAVASMQRDPVVSKASELLRLGLMPSPDEIRAGKDLLSVDIQTVASKPRVV
;
A
#
# COMPACT_ATOMS: atom_id res chain seq x y z
N MET A 1 3.85 -10.17 4.77
CA MET A 1 5.15 -10.08 5.50
C MET A 1 5.05 -9.66 6.97
N GLU A 2 4.07 -8.85 7.43
CA GLU A 2 4.00 -8.53 8.88
C GLU A 2 3.77 -9.77 9.76
N LEU A 3 2.92 -10.70 9.32
CA LEU A 3 2.76 -11.98 10.00
C LEU A 3 4.09 -12.73 10.13
N VAL A 4 4.87 -12.77 9.04
CA VAL A 4 6.22 -13.36 9.03
C VAL A 4 7.10 -12.69 10.10
N ALA A 5 7.13 -11.35 10.13
CA ALA A 5 7.86 -10.59 11.12
C ALA A 5 7.42 -10.88 12.56
N ALA A 6 6.13 -11.15 12.78
CA ALA A 6 5.55 -11.42 14.09
C ALA A 6 5.79 -12.86 14.57
N VAL A 7 5.84 -13.84 13.65
CA VAL A 7 5.98 -15.26 13.99
C VAL A 7 7.42 -15.76 13.93
N GLN A 8 8.34 -15.05 13.26
CA GLN A 8 9.77 -15.42 13.21
C GLN A 8 10.45 -15.51 14.58
N SER A 9 9.92 -14.86 15.62
CA SER A 9 10.43 -14.98 16.99
C SER A 9 9.89 -16.20 17.75
N ARG A 10 8.99 -16.99 17.13
CA ARG A 10 8.42 -18.21 17.71
C ARG A 10 9.30 -19.41 17.36
N LYS A 11 9.17 -20.48 18.14
CA LYS A 11 9.84 -21.76 17.86
C LYS A 11 9.08 -22.50 16.77
N LEU A 12 9.38 -22.16 15.51
CA LEU A 12 8.87 -22.84 14.32
C LEU A 12 9.99 -23.64 13.67
N ALA A 13 9.66 -24.77 13.04
CA ALA A 13 10.64 -25.57 12.30
C ALA A 13 11.16 -24.83 11.06
N SER A 14 10.27 -24.12 10.35
CA SER A 14 10.60 -23.24 9.24
C SER A 14 9.51 -22.19 9.02
N ILE A 15 9.86 -21.15 8.26
CA ILE A 15 8.91 -20.20 7.67
C ILE A 15 9.28 -20.07 6.20
N ASP A 16 8.33 -20.38 5.33
CA ASP A 16 8.48 -20.30 3.89
C ASP A 16 7.53 -19.24 3.33
N VAL A 17 8.07 -18.29 2.57
CA VAL A 17 7.32 -17.25 1.89
C VAL A 17 7.39 -17.52 0.40
N ILE A 18 6.23 -17.68 -0.23
CA ILE A 18 6.11 -17.90 -1.67
C ILE A 18 5.58 -16.61 -2.29
N GLY A 19 6.28 -16.10 -3.29
CA GLY A 19 5.93 -14.86 -4.00
C GLY A 19 6.06 -15.04 -5.50
N MET A 20 5.23 -14.34 -6.27
CA MET A 20 5.25 -14.39 -7.73
C MET A 20 6.17 -13.33 -8.34
N GLU A 21 6.44 -12.29 -7.58
CA GLU A 21 7.35 -11.20 -7.87
C GLU A 21 8.82 -11.60 -7.70
N GLU A 22 9.76 -10.78 -8.18
CA GLU A 22 11.20 -11.01 -7.98
C GLU A 22 11.61 -10.66 -6.55
N PHE A 23 11.14 -9.51 -6.04
CA PHE A 23 11.32 -9.10 -4.65
C PHE A 23 9.98 -8.67 -4.02
N PRO A 24 9.75 -8.96 -2.72
CA PRO A 24 8.54 -8.56 -2.04
C PRO A 24 8.35 -7.04 -2.13
N PHE A 25 7.11 -6.63 -2.39
CA PHE A 25 6.72 -5.21 -2.50
C PHE A 25 7.33 -4.42 -3.66
N GLU A 26 7.99 -5.05 -4.63
CA GLU A 26 8.70 -4.32 -5.70
C GLU A 26 7.81 -3.35 -6.50
N LEU A 27 6.52 -3.66 -6.68
CA LEU A 27 5.57 -2.81 -7.39
C LEU A 27 5.26 -1.50 -6.65
N VAL A 28 5.42 -1.48 -5.33
CA VAL A 28 5.09 -0.32 -4.48
C VAL A 28 6.35 0.38 -4.00
N LEU A 29 7.35 -0.40 -3.58
CA LEU A 29 8.57 0.11 -2.94
C LEU A 29 9.80 0.08 -3.85
N GLY A 30 9.72 -0.54 -5.02
CA GLY A 30 10.86 -0.78 -5.90
C GLY A 30 11.70 -1.99 -5.49
N LYS A 31 12.46 -2.51 -6.46
CA LYS A 31 13.26 -3.73 -6.29
C LYS A 31 14.31 -3.62 -5.19
N ASP A 32 14.97 -2.48 -5.05
CA ASP A 32 16.07 -2.33 -4.09
C ASP A 32 15.57 -2.36 -2.64
N VAL A 33 14.44 -1.68 -2.36
CA VAL A 33 13.80 -1.75 -1.04
C VAL A 33 13.25 -3.15 -0.77
N GLY A 34 12.59 -3.75 -1.76
CA GLY A 34 12.09 -5.12 -1.65
C GLY A 34 13.19 -6.13 -1.35
N ARG A 35 14.34 -6.02 -2.04
CA ARG A 35 15.53 -6.84 -1.81
C ARG A 35 16.10 -6.66 -0.41
N ALA A 36 16.19 -5.42 0.07
CA ALA A 36 16.67 -5.13 1.42
C ALA A 36 15.77 -5.75 2.50
N LEU A 37 14.45 -5.61 2.36
CA LEU A 37 13.46 -6.22 3.26
C LEU A 37 13.52 -7.75 3.22
N MET A 38 13.66 -8.33 2.03
CA MET A 38 13.83 -9.78 1.85
C MET A 38 15.10 -10.28 2.56
N LYS A 39 16.24 -9.63 2.33
CA LYS A 39 17.53 -9.94 2.98
C LYS A 39 17.42 -9.85 4.50
N PHE A 40 16.73 -8.84 5.02
CA PHE A 40 16.47 -8.72 6.45
C PHE A 40 15.71 -9.93 7.00
N HIS A 41 14.59 -10.32 6.38
CA HIS A 41 13.81 -11.49 6.82
C HIS A 41 14.59 -12.81 6.66
N GLN A 42 15.39 -12.95 5.59
CA GLN A 42 16.29 -14.10 5.42
C GLN A 42 17.32 -14.19 6.55
N SER A 43 17.86 -13.07 7.02
CA SER A 43 18.76 -13.05 8.19
C SER A 43 18.11 -13.54 9.49
N LYS A 44 16.77 -13.62 9.52
CA LYS A 44 15.97 -14.15 10.62
C LYS A 44 15.51 -15.61 10.40
N GLY A 45 16.02 -16.26 9.36
CA GLY A 45 15.73 -17.67 9.06
C GLY A 45 14.51 -17.90 8.15
N VAL A 46 13.92 -16.84 7.58
CA VAL A 46 12.82 -16.98 6.62
C VAL A 46 13.36 -17.45 5.26
N ARG A 47 12.74 -18.49 4.70
CA ARG A 47 13.04 -18.99 3.35
C ARG A 47 12.08 -18.35 2.36
N PHE A 48 12.60 -17.88 1.22
CA PHE A 48 11.79 -17.27 0.18
C PHE A 48 11.86 -18.09 -1.10
N HIS A 49 10.71 -18.32 -1.70
CA HIS A 49 10.49 -18.99 -2.97
C HIS A 49 9.86 -17.96 -3.92
N MET A 50 10.69 -17.09 -4.47
CA MET A 50 10.25 -15.98 -5.34
C MET A 50 10.05 -16.44 -6.78
N GLN A 51 9.34 -15.63 -7.57
CA GLN A 51 8.96 -15.96 -8.96
C GLN A 51 8.29 -17.33 -9.09
N SER A 52 7.61 -17.78 -8.03
CA SER A 52 7.07 -19.12 -7.88
C SER A 52 5.55 -19.07 -7.75
N LYS A 53 4.86 -20.13 -8.19
CA LYS A 53 3.40 -20.22 -8.13
C LYS A 53 2.96 -21.41 -7.31
N VAL A 54 1.98 -21.22 -6.42
CA VAL A 54 1.33 -22.33 -5.73
C VAL A 54 0.41 -23.06 -6.73
N SER A 55 0.68 -24.34 -7.00
CA SER A 55 -0.14 -25.17 -7.87
C SER A 55 -1.18 -25.97 -7.09
N LYS A 56 -0.84 -26.40 -5.86
CA LYS A 56 -1.71 -27.24 -5.03
C LYS A 56 -1.41 -27.07 -3.54
N ILE A 57 -2.47 -27.09 -2.72
CA ILE A 57 -2.37 -27.35 -1.28
C ILE A 57 -2.80 -28.79 -1.07
N VAL A 58 -1.94 -29.60 -0.46
CA VAL A 58 -2.21 -31.01 -0.19
C VAL A 58 -2.83 -31.13 1.20
N PRO A 59 -4.01 -31.77 1.34
CA PRO A 59 -4.61 -31.98 2.65
C PRO A 59 -3.86 -33.06 3.45
N SER A 60 -4.02 -33.05 4.77
CA SER A 60 -3.58 -34.13 5.63
C SER A 60 -4.37 -35.41 5.36
N ALA A 61 -3.69 -36.55 5.48
CA ALA A 61 -4.31 -37.86 5.34
C ALA A 61 -5.34 -38.15 6.45
N THR A 62 -5.23 -37.50 7.61
CA THR A 62 -6.10 -37.73 8.76
C THR A 62 -7.23 -36.69 8.90
N ASP A 63 -7.07 -35.51 8.31
CA ASP A 63 -8.09 -34.44 8.30
C ASP A 63 -7.99 -33.61 7.00
N PRO A 64 -9.00 -33.66 6.11
CA PRO A 64 -8.97 -32.92 4.85
C PRO A 64 -9.04 -31.39 5.00
N ASN A 65 -9.37 -30.88 6.19
CA ASN A 65 -9.39 -29.44 6.47
C ASN A 65 -8.03 -28.88 6.92
N VAL A 66 -7.03 -29.75 7.12
CA VAL A 66 -5.68 -29.37 7.54
C VAL A 66 -4.73 -29.56 6.37
N ALA A 67 -3.85 -28.60 6.10
CA ALA A 67 -2.80 -28.74 5.10
C ALA A 67 -1.68 -29.67 5.62
N SER A 68 -1.10 -30.46 4.74
CA SER A 68 0.13 -31.24 5.00
C SER A 68 1.33 -30.71 4.22
N SER A 69 1.09 -30.23 2.99
CA SER A 69 2.12 -29.63 2.15
C SER A 69 1.55 -28.64 1.13
N VAL A 70 2.45 -27.89 0.51
CA VAL A 70 2.17 -26.97 -0.59
C VAL A 70 3.08 -27.32 -1.75
N VAL A 71 2.50 -27.56 -2.93
CA VAL A 71 3.25 -27.76 -4.18
C VAL A 71 3.43 -26.42 -4.87
N VAL A 72 4.69 -26.12 -5.19
CA VAL A 72 5.14 -24.85 -5.73
C VAL A 72 5.86 -25.09 -7.05
N GLY A 73 5.39 -24.46 -8.13
CA GLY A 73 6.08 -24.43 -9.41
C GLY A 73 7.19 -23.38 -9.39
N LEU A 74 8.42 -23.82 -9.66
CA LEU A 74 9.64 -23.00 -9.67
C LEU A 74 9.89 -22.38 -11.05
N PRO A 75 10.72 -21.33 -11.14
CA PRO A 75 11.13 -20.74 -12.43
C PRO A 75 11.82 -21.73 -13.39
N SER A 76 12.45 -22.78 -12.86
CA SER A 76 13.07 -23.86 -13.65
C SER A 76 12.04 -24.72 -14.40
N GLY A 77 10.75 -24.63 -14.05
CA GLY A 77 9.70 -25.53 -14.52
C GLY A 77 9.53 -26.78 -13.65
N GLU A 78 10.38 -26.99 -12.65
CA GLU A 78 10.25 -28.06 -11.66
C GLU A 78 9.20 -27.72 -10.60
N GLU A 79 8.62 -28.76 -9.99
CA GLU A 79 7.77 -28.61 -8.81
C GLU A 79 8.55 -28.95 -7.54
N LEU A 80 8.31 -28.15 -6.49
CA LEU A 80 8.84 -28.36 -5.15
C LEU A 80 7.67 -28.52 -4.18
N GLU A 81 7.66 -29.62 -3.44
CA GLU A 81 6.69 -29.85 -2.37
C GLU A 81 7.28 -29.41 -1.02
N LEU A 82 6.63 -28.43 -0.39
CA LEU A 82 7.00 -27.87 0.90
C LEU A 82 6.06 -28.41 1.98
N GLN A 83 6.58 -29.14 2.97
CA GLN A 83 5.80 -29.59 4.12
C GLN A 83 5.36 -28.38 4.95
N ALA A 84 4.09 -28.34 5.35
CA ALA A 84 3.52 -27.24 6.11
C ALA A 84 2.33 -27.70 6.97
N ASP A 85 2.38 -27.40 8.26
CA ASP A 85 1.26 -27.64 9.20
C ASP A 85 0.20 -26.53 9.14
N ALA A 86 0.57 -25.36 8.61
CA ALA A 86 -0.30 -24.21 8.45
C ALA A 86 0.04 -23.43 7.18
N VAL A 87 -0.98 -23.03 6.44
CA VAL A 87 -0.85 -22.21 5.23
C VAL A 87 -1.67 -20.94 5.41
N VAL A 88 -1.03 -19.78 5.22
CA VAL A 88 -1.70 -18.48 5.29
C VAL A 88 -1.69 -17.82 3.93
N MET A 89 -2.88 -17.60 3.38
CA MET A 89 -3.07 -16.97 2.07
C MET A 89 -3.09 -15.44 2.21
N GLY A 90 -1.95 -14.80 1.93
CA GLY A 90 -1.81 -13.34 1.90
C GLY A 90 -1.86 -12.75 0.49
N VAL A 91 -2.84 -13.13 -0.32
CA VAL A 91 -2.86 -12.89 -1.79
C VAL A 91 -3.69 -11.68 -2.23
N GLY A 92 -4.00 -10.77 -1.31
CA GLY A 92 -4.83 -9.60 -1.54
C GLY A 92 -6.26 -9.75 -1.04
N VAL A 93 -7.07 -8.71 -1.23
CA VAL A 93 -8.46 -8.63 -0.77
C VAL A 93 -9.37 -8.16 -1.90
N ALA A 94 -10.65 -8.53 -1.82
CA ALA A 94 -11.70 -7.99 -2.68
C ALA A 94 -12.67 -7.14 -1.85
N PRO A 95 -13.16 -6.00 -2.37
CA PRO A 95 -14.22 -5.22 -1.72
C PRO A 95 -15.44 -6.07 -1.39
N ALA A 96 -15.95 -5.97 -0.16
CA ALA A 96 -17.16 -6.67 0.29
C ALA A 96 -18.45 -6.00 -0.22
N THR A 97 -18.60 -5.88 -1.54
CA THR A 97 -19.66 -5.12 -2.22
C THR A 97 -20.64 -5.99 -2.99
N GLU A 98 -20.55 -7.31 -2.86
CA GLU A 98 -21.40 -8.25 -3.62
C GLU A 98 -22.90 -7.99 -3.42
N PHE A 99 -23.32 -7.70 -2.19
CA PHE A 99 -24.72 -7.42 -1.86
C PHE A 99 -25.29 -6.19 -2.60
N LEU A 100 -24.44 -5.24 -3.00
CA LEU A 100 -24.86 -4.03 -3.71
C LEU A 100 -25.23 -4.31 -5.17
N ARG A 101 -24.69 -5.38 -5.79
CA ARG A 101 -24.97 -5.69 -7.20
C ARG A 101 -26.44 -5.93 -7.50
N ASN A 102 -27.18 -6.41 -6.49
CA ASN A 102 -28.63 -6.66 -6.58
C ASN A 102 -29.47 -5.54 -5.92
N SER A 103 -28.83 -4.45 -5.48
CA SER A 103 -29.51 -3.32 -4.86
C SER A 103 -29.94 -2.32 -5.93
N LYS A 104 -31.18 -1.82 -5.81
CA LYS A 104 -31.75 -0.86 -6.75
C LYS A 104 -30.87 0.39 -6.88
N GLY A 105 -30.44 0.67 -8.11
CA GLY A 105 -29.59 1.82 -8.44
C GLY A 105 -28.08 1.54 -8.36
N PHE A 106 -27.66 0.35 -7.92
CA PHE A 106 -26.25 -0.05 -7.82
C PHE A 106 -25.83 -1.10 -8.86
N GLU A 107 -26.74 -1.58 -9.69
CA GLU A 107 -26.54 -2.69 -10.64
C GLU A 107 -25.36 -2.43 -11.59
N GLN A 108 -25.08 -1.16 -11.90
CA GLN A 108 -23.97 -0.73 -12.77
C GLN A 108 -22.90 0.09 -12.05
N LEU A 109 -23.01 0.25 -10.71
CA LEU A 109 -22.11 1.12 -9.93
C LEU A 109 -20.97 0.35 -9.27
N VAL A 110 -21.10 -0.97 -9.14
CA VAL A 110 -20.03 -1.85 -8.67
C VAL A 110 -19.20 -2.28 -9.88
N ASP A 111 -17.94 -1.86 -9.94
CA ASP A 111 -17.07 -2.18 -11.07
C ASP A 111 -16.61 -3.65 -11.06
N ARG A 112 -15.83 -4.03 -12.08
CA ARG A 112 -15.30 -5.40 -12.23
C ARG A 112 -14.39 -5.83 -11.08
N THR A 113 -13.78 -4.88 -10.37
CA THR A 113 -12.93 -5.10 -9.20
C THR A 113 -13.73 -5.12 -7.89
N GLY A 114 -15.02 -4.81 -7.93
CA GLY A 114 -15.87 -4.65 -6.76
C GLY A 114 -15.85 -3.23 -6.16
N ALA A 115 -15.13 -2.29 -6.76
CA ALA A 115 -15.03 -0.92 -6.25
C ALA A 115 -16.26 -0.09 -6.62
N ILE A 116 -16.52 0.94 -5.82
CA ILE A 116 -17.55 1.96 -6.06
C ILE A 116 -16.85 3.27 -6.39
N ALA A 117 -17.11 3.81 -7.58
CA ALA A 117 -16.55 5.09 -7.99
C ALA A 117 -17.23 6.24 -7.24
N VAL A 118 -16.41 7.12 -6.67
CA VAL A 118 -16.87 8.33 -5.98
C VAL A 118 -16.27 9.59 -6.60
N ASP A 119 -16.95 10.72 -6.39
CA ASP A 119 -16.43 12.03 -6.75
C ASP A 119 -15.46 12.60 -5.71
N GLU A 120 -14.99 13.83 -5.93
CA GLU A 120 -14.06 14.53 -5.04
C GLU A 120 -14.62 14.87 -3.64
N PHE A 121 -15.93 14.70 -3.45
CA PHE A 121 -16.64 14.82 -2.17
C PHE A 121 -16.99 13.45 -1.56
N LEU A 122 -16.50 12.37 -2.15
CA LEU A 122 -16.75 10.97 -1.77
C LEU A 122 -18.20 10.53 -1.95
N ARG A 123 -18.97 11.22 -2.79
CA ARG A 123 -20.33 10.82 -3.17
C ARG A 123 -20.26 9.78 -4.27
N VAL A 124 -21.12 8.76 -4.20
CA VAL A 124 -21.21 7.72 -5.22
C VAL A 124 -21.62 8.35 -6.54
N LYS A 125 -20.79 8.16 -7.58
CA LYS A 125 -21.09 8.67 -8.92
C LYS A 125 -22.26 7.90 -9.51
N GLY A 126 -23.17 8.60 -10.21
CA GLY A 126 -24.35 8.00 -10.82
C GLY A 126 -25.60 8.00 -9.93
N LEU A 127 -25.51 8.49 -8.70
CA LEU A 127 -26.65 8.73 -7.81
C LEU A 127 -26.90 10.23 -7.62
N ASP A 128 -27.94 10.59 -6.87
CA ASP A 128 -28.41 11.97 -6.63
C ASP A 128 -27.53 12.82 -5.70
N GLY A 129 -26.38 12.28 -5.28
CA GLY A 129 -25.44 12.94 -4.37
C GLY A 129 -25.77 12.79 -2.88
N SER A 130 -26.79 12.02 -2.52
CA SER A 130 -27.14 11.71 -1.12
C SER A 130 -26.40 10.48 -0.56
N VAL A 131 -25.74 9.71 -1.43
CA VAL A 131 -25.09 8.44 -1.09
C VAL A 131 -23.57 8.56 -1.19
N TYR A 132 -22.86 8.01 -0.22
CA TYR A 132 -21.40 8.08 -0.10
C TYR A 132 -20.79 6.68 -0.06
N ALA A 133 -19.55 6.54 -0.54
CA ALA A 133 -18.73 5.35 -0.31
C ALA A 133 -17.34 5.77 0.18
N ILE A 134 -16.84 5.06 1.20
CA ILE A 134 -15.58 5.36 1.89
C ILE A 134 -14.84 4.06 2.25
N GLY A 135 -13.56 4.18 2.56
CA GLY A 135 -12.67 3.08 2.86
C GLY A 135 -12.31 2.25 1.62
N ASP A 136 -12.00 0.98 1.86
CA ASP A 136 -11.40 0.08 0.87
C ASP A 136 -12.30 -0.20 -0.34
N ILE A 137 -13.60 0.09 -0.25
CA ILE A 137 -14.56 -0.07 -1.34
C ILE A 137 -14.56 1.11 -2.32
N ALA A 138 -14.03 2.27 -1.90
CA ALA A 138 -14.13 3.51 -2.67
C ALA A 138 -12.95 3.68 -3.65
N SER A 139 -13.26 3.87 -4.92
CA SER A 139 -12.33 4.39 -5.92
C SER A 139 -12.56 5.89 -6.05
N TYR A 140 -11.58 6.70 -5.62
CA TYR A 140 -11.71 8.15 -5.51
C TYR A 140 -10.60 8.87 -6.30
N PRO A 141 -10.88 10.08 -6.83
CA PRO A 141 -9.90 10.87 -7.56
C PRO A 141 -8.75 11.28 -6.64
N GLN A 142 -7.52 11.04 -7.08
CA GLN A 142 -6.34 11.35 -6.29
C GLN A 142 -5.95 12.84 -6.41
N PRO A 143 -5.58 13.49 -5.29
CA PRO A 143 -5.16 14.89 -5.31
C PRO A 143 -3.97 15.10 -6.28
N GLY A 144 -4.09 16.10 -7.15
CA GLY A 144 -3.04 16.52 -8.06
C GLY A 144 -3.03 15.81 -9.43
N THR A 145 -3.52 14.57 -9.52
CA THR A 145 -3.60 13.83 -10.80
C THR A 145 -5.02 13.65 -11.32
N GLY A 146 -6.03 13.66 -10.45
CA GLY A 146 -7.43 13.38 -10.80
C GLY A 146 -7.72 11.90 -11.13
N GLU A 147 -6.69 11.09 -11.34
CA GLU A 147 -6.79 9.66 -11.58
C GLU A 147 -7.53 8.97 -10.43
N SER A 148 -8.55 8.18 -10.75
CA SER A 148 -9.31 7.43 -9.76
C SER A 148 -8.52 6.23 -9.28
N ARG A 149 -8.35 6.09 -7.97
CA ARG A 149 -7.67 4.94 -7.36
C ARG A 149 -8.40 4.46 -6.11
N ARG A 150 -8.30 3.16 -5.88
CA ARG A 150 -8.71 2.49 -4.65
C ARG A 150 -7.49 2.34 -3.76
N ILE A 151 -7.60 2.74 -2.50
CA ILE A 151 -6.49 2.72 -1.53
C ILE A 151 -6.94 1.98 -0.28
N GLU A 152 -6.31 0.84 -0.01
CA GLU A 152 -6.67 -0.13 1.04
C GLU A 152 -5.91 0.15 2.35
N HIS A 153 -6.13 1.33 2.94
CA HIS A 153 -5.37 1.77 4.11
C HIS A 153 -6.21 2.40 5.19
N TRP A 154 -5.92 2.02 6.44
CA TRP A 154 -6.58 2.50 7.65
C TRP A 154 -6.64 4.03 7.74
N ASN A 155 -5.53 4.72 7.41
CA ASN A 155 -5.48 6.18 7.47
C ASN A 155 -6.45 6.82 6.47
N VAL A 156 -6.54 6.26 5.25
CA VAL A 156 -7.45 6.73 4.22
C VAL A 156 -8.90 6.49 4.65
N ALA A 157 -9.23 5.28 5.09
CA ALA A 157 -10.58 4.93 5.56
C ALA A 157 -11.03 5.85 6.71
N GLY A 158 -10.19 6.03 7.74
CA GLY A 158 -10.50 6.90 8.87
C GLY A 158 -10.65 8.36 8.47
N ASN A 159 -9.84 8.84 7.52
CA ASN A 159 -9.94 10.20 7.02
C ASN A 159 -11.17 10.44 6.15
N GLN A 160 -11.55 9.48 5.30
CA GLN A 160 -12.76 9.55 4.48
C GLN A 160 -14.00 9.53 5.37
N GLY A 161 -14.03 8.68 6.40
CA GLY A 161 -15.11 8.66 7.39
C GLY A 161 -15.29 9.99 8.12
N ARG A 162 -14.19 10.61 8.59
CA ARG A 162 -14.24 11.96 9.16
C ARG A 162 -14.73 13.00 8.16
N ALA A 163 -14.32 12.87 6.90
CA ALA A 163 -14.67 13.83 5.86
C ALA A 163 -16.17 13.80 5.55
N VAL A 164 -16.72 12.62 5.28
CA VAL A 164 -18.14 12.40 4.98
C VAL A 164 -19.01 12.68 6.20
N GLY A 165 -18.60 12.24 7.40
CA GLY A 165 -19.35 12.50 8.63
C GLY A 165 -19.54 14.00 8.88
N LYS A 166 -18.51 14.81 8.67
CA LYS A 166 -18.61 16.28 8.74
C LYS A 166 -19.54 16.85 7.66
N THR A 167 -19.43 16.37 6.43
CA THR A 167 -20.30 16.81 5.32
C THR A 167 -21.77 16.53 5.61
N ILE A 168 -22.10 15.36 6.16
CA ILE A 168 -23.47 15.01 6.55
C ILE A 168 -23.96 15.92 7.70
N ALA A 169 -23.13 16.13 8.73
CA ALA A 169 -23.52 16.93 9.89
C ALA A 169 -23.72 18.42 9.58
N GLU A 170 -22.90 18.99 8.69
CA GLU A 170 -22.94 20.43 8.35
C GLU A 170 -23.77 20.73 7.11
N GLY A 171 -24.15 19.71 6.32
CA GLY A 171 -24.79 19.88 5.01
C GLY A 171 -23.87 20.54 3.96
N LYS A 172 -22.56 20.60 4.23
CA LYS A 172 -21.57 21.25 3.36
C LYS A 172 -20.47 20.25 2.95
N GLY A 173 -20.41 19.98 1.65
CA GLY A 173 -19.35 19.15 1.06
C GLY A 173 -17.96 19.75 1.25
N GLN A 174 -16.97 18.91 1.55
CA GLN A 174 -15.55 19.27 1.52
C GLN A 174 -14.80 18.33 0.58
N LEU A 175 -13.86 18.90 -0.18
CA LEU A 175 -12.99 18.11 -1.05
C LEU A 175 -12.12 17.16 -0.23
N PHE A 176 -12.01 15.91 -0.67
CA PHE A 176 -11.08 14.95 -0.08
C PHE A 176 -9.67 15.12 -0.68
N VAL A 177 -8.84 15.92 -0.03
CA VAL A 177 -7.52 16.35 -0.54
C VAL A 177 -6.32 15.69 0.16
N LYS A 178 -6.56 14.64 0.96
CA LYS A 178 -5.50 14.05 1.78
C LYS A 178 -4.59 13.15 0.96
N VAL A 179 -3.28 13.29 1.17
CA VAL A 179 -2.28 12.39 0.63
C VAL A 179 -2.34 11.07 1.40
N PRO A 180 -2.40 9.90 0.73
CA PRO A 180 -2.37 8.61 1.40
C PRO A 180 -1.09 8.45 2.23
N VAL A 181 -1.24 7.95 3.45
CA VAL A 181 -0.14 7.60 4.36
C VAL A 181 -0.39 6.20 4.88
N PHE A 182 0.65 5.36 4.90
CA PHE A 182 0.60 4.05 5.52
C PHE A 182 1.91 3.71 6.23
N TRP A 183 1.86 2.60 6.95
CA TRP A 183 3.02 2.03 7.62
C TRP A 183 2.99 0.52 7.51
N SER A 184 4.16 -0.08 7.72
CA SER A 184 4.24 -1.51 7.93
C SER A 184 5.33 -1.87 8.95
N ALA A 185 5.05 -2.86 9.80
CA ALA A 185 6.02 -3.41 10.74
C ALA A 185 6.73 -4.62 10.12
N GLN A 186 7.92 -4.40 9.57
CA GLN A 186 8.73 -5.42 8.89
C GLN A 186 9.96 -5.81 9.74
N GLY A 187 9.78 -5.92 11.06
CA GLY A 187 10.88 -5.95 12.04
C GLY A 187 11.40 -4.55 12.41
N GLN A 188 11.29 -3.60 11.48
CA GLN A 188 11.40 -2.16 11.72
C GLN A 188 10.17 -1.43 11.16
N GLN A 189 9.98 -0.18 11.56
CA GLN A 189 8.83 0.62 11.13
C GLN A 189 9.09 1.25 9.75
N LEU A 190 8.43 0.72 8.72
CA LEU A 190 8.29 1.37 7.43
C LEU A 190 7.19 2.43 7.52
N ARG A 191 7.47 3.62 7.02
CA ARG A 191 6.50 4.68 6.77
C ARG A 191 6.49 4.99 5.28
N TYR A 192 5.33 5.34 4.75
CA TYR A 192 5.20 5.72 3.36
C TYR A 192 4.08 6.76 3.19
N CYS A 193 4.27 7.72 2.28
CA CYS A 193 3.22 8.60 1.81
C CYS A 193 3.25 8.78 0.29
N GLY A 194 2.10 9.13 -0.29
CA GLY A 194 1.97 9.44 -1.72
C GLY A 194 1.58 8.23 -2.57
N ILE A 195 1.82 8.32 -3.88
CA ILE A 195 1.47 7.26 -4.85
C ILE A 195 2.63 7.10 -5.83
N GLY A 196 3.53 6.17 -5.51
CA GLY A 196 4.72 5.86 -6.28
C GLY A 196 4.47 4.87 -7.42
N ALA A 197 3.27 4.27 -7.54
CA ALA A 197 3.03 3.27 -8.59
C ALA A 197 3.33 3.83 -10.00
N GLY A 198 4.25 3.16 -10.71
CA GLY A 198 4.77 3.61 -12.00
C GLY A 198 5.73 4.80 -11.92
N PHE A 199 6.51 4.90 -10.84
CA PHE A 199 7.70 5.76 -10.75
C PHE A 199 8.72 5.35 -11.82
N ASP A 200 9.55 6.30 -12.25
CA ASP A 200 10.60 6.10 -13.26
C ASP A 200 12.03 6.24 -12.68
N ASP A 201 12.16 6.80 -11.48
CA ASP A 201 13.44 6.92 -10.78
C ASP A 201 13.26 6.89 -9.25
N THR A 202 14.34 6.59 -8.52
CA THR A 202 14.40 6.61 -7.05
C THR A 202 15.64 7.33 -6.56
N ILE A 203 15.48 8.18 -5.55
CA ILE A 203 16.60 8.79 -4.82
C ILE A 203 16.64 8.18 -3.43
N VAL A 204 17.79 7.66 -3.02
CA VAL A 204 17.99 7.02 -1.71
C VAL A 204 18.91 7.88 -0.86
N ASP A 205 18.45 8.25 0.33
CA ASP A 205 19.24 8.86 1.41
C ASP A 205 19.36 7.86 2.56
N GLY A 206 20.58 7.43 2.87
CA GLY A 206 20.88 6.50 3.95
C GLY A 206 21.31 5.12 3.44
N ASN A 207 21.07 4.09 4.25
CA ASN A 207 21.53 2.74 3.97
C ASN A 207 20.35 1.75 3.98
N LEU A 208 20.10 1.12 2.82
CA LEU A 208 19.07 0.11 2.65
C LEU A 208 19.40 -1.18 3.43
N ASP A 209 20.65 -1.61 3.48
CA ASP A 209 21.07 -2.83 4.20
C ASP A 209 20.88 -2.70 5.72
N GLU A 210 20.99 -1.49 6.26
CA GLU A 210 20.74 -1.19 7.68
C GLU A 210 19.26 -0.88 7.97
N LEU A 211 18.39 -0.89 6.96
CA LEU A 211 17.00 -0.42 7.05
C LEU A 211 16.89 0.96 7.71
N LYS A 212 17.81 1.86 7.37
CA LYS A 212 17.87 3.23 7.88
C LYS A 212 18.01 4.20 6.71
N TYR A 213 16.87 4.54 6.13
CA TYR A 213 16.84 5.26 4.86
C TYR A 213 15.58 6.12 4.70
N VAL A 214 15.66 7.04 3.75
CA VAL A 214 14.54 7.67 3.05
C VAL A 214 14.68 7.33 1.57
N VAL A 215 13.59 6.90 0.94
CA VAL A 215 13.51 6.73 -0.52
C VAL A 215 12.48 7.69 -1.06
N TYR A 216 12.87 8.48 -2.05
CA TYR A 216 12.01 9.38 -2.80
C TYR A 216 11.71 8.74 -4.15
N TYR A 217 10.43 8.52 -4.44
CA TYR A 217 9.98 7.96 -5.71
C TYR A 217 9.65 9.11 -6.67
N VAL A 218 10.30 9.09 -7.83
CA VAL A 218 10.22 10.14 -8.84
C VAL A 218 9.43 9.65 -10.03
N LYS A 219 8.54 10.50 -10.55
CA LYS A 219 7.81 10.29 -11.81
C LYS A 219 7.78 11.59 -12.59
N GLN A 220 8.21 11.57 -13.84
CA GLN A 220 8.23 12.76 -14.71
C GLN A 220 8.88 13.97 -14.04
N ASN A 221 10.07 13.75 -13.45
CA ASN A 221 10.85 14.76 -12.72
C ASN A 221 10.14 15.42 -11.51
N LYS A 222 9.20 14.71 -10.88
CA LYS A 222 8.54 15.13 -9.63
C LYS A 222 8.58 14.02 -8.61
N VAL A 223 8.83 14.35 -7.35
CA VAL A 223 8.67 13.38 -6.26
C VAL A 223 7.18 13.14 -6.02
N VAL A 224 6.73 11.89 -6.14
CA VAL A 224 5.31 11.49 -6.05
C VAL A 224 5.01 10.63 -4.83
N ALA A 225 6.04 10.04 -4.22
CA ALA A 225 5.94 9.31 -2.97
C ALA A 225 7.25 9.33 -2.21
N VAL A 226 7.18 9.07 -0.91
CA VAL A 226 8.35 8.94 -0.03
C VAL A 226 8.14 7.76 0.90
N ALA A 227 9.13 6.88 0.99
CA ALA A 227 9.23 5.85 2.01
C ALA A 227 10.35 6.19 3.00
N SER A 228 10.22 5.75 4.26
CA SER A 228 11.34 5.80 5.19
C SER A 228 11.32 4.63 6.17
N MET A 229 12.50 4.24 6.63
CA MET A 229 12.68 3.42 7.82
C MET A 229 13.68 4.11 8.76
N GLN A 230 13.35 4.20 10.04
CA GLN A 230 14.22 4.80 11.09
C GLN A 230 14.68 6.25 10.81
N ARG A 231 13.87 7.02 10.07
CA ARG A 231 14.14 8.42 9.69
C ARG A 231 12.91 9.31 9.95
N ASP A 232 12.11 8.97 10.97
CA ASP A 232 10.98 9.80 11.37
C ASP A 232 11.46 11.20 11.81
N PRO A 233 10.68 12.28 11.56
CA PRO A 233 9.31 12.31 11.03
C PRO A 233 9.22 12.63 9.53
N VAL A 234 10.24 12.29 8.72
CA VAL A 234 10.38 12.75 7.33
C VAL A 234 9.14 12.46 6.46
N VAL A 235 8.52 11.28 6.57
CA VAL A 235 7.32 10.94 5.79
C VAL A 235 6.11 11.80 6.16
N SER A 236 5.96 12.18 7.43
CA SER A 236 4.89 13.10 7.85
C SER A 236 5.08 14.48 7.22
N LYS A 237 6.32 14.99 7.19
CA LYS A 237 6.64 16.25 6.49
C LYS A 237 6.40 16.14 4.98
N ALA A 238 6.85 15.05 4.36
CA ALA A 238 6.68 14.80 2.94
C ALA A 238 5.19 14.75 2.53
N SER A 239 4.35 14.10 3.33
CA SER A 239 2.90 14.05 3.09
C SER A 239 2.28 15.45 3.00
N GLU A 240 2.68 16.35 3.90
CA GLU A 240 2.20 17.72 3.92
C GLU A 240 2.77 18.57 2.77
N LEU A 241 4.05 18.38 2.44
CA LEU A 241 4.68 19.04 1.28
C LEU A 241 4.03 18.61 -0.04
N LEU A 242 3.74 17.32 -0.21
CA LEU A 242 2.99 16.80 -1.35
C LEU A 242 1.59 17.44 -1.42
N ARG A 243 0.88 17.51 -0.28
CA ARG A 243 -0.46 18.11 -0.20
C ARG A 243 -0.47 19.60 -0.57
N LEU A 244 0.55 20.35 -0.15
CA LEU A 244 0.67 21.79 -0.40
C LEU A 244 1.29 22.12 -1.77
N GLY A 245 1.84 21.12 -2.47
CA GLY A 245 2.58 21.32 -3.71
C GLY A 245 3.91 22.06 -3.49
N LEU A 246 4.58 21.75 -2.38
CA LEU A 246 5.86 22.34 -1.95
C LEU A 246 6.98 21.30 -1.87
N MET A 247 6.74 20.11 -2.41
CA MET A 247 7.74 19.06 -2.42
C MET A 247 8.94 19.51 -3.27
N PRO A 248 10.18 19.49 -2.73
CA PRO A 248 11.37 19.85 -3.50
C PRO A 248 11.52 18.99 -4.75
N SER A 249 12.14 19.56 -5.77
CA SER A 249 12.44 18.85 -7.01
C SER A 249 13.44 17.71 -6.77
N PRO A 250 13.45 16.67 -7.63
CA PRO A 250 14.45 15.62 -7.56
C PRO A 250 15.89 16.14 -7.50
N ASP A 251 16.22 17.20 -8.25
CA ASP A 251 17.56 17.79 -8.26
C ASP A 251 17.92 18.47 -6.94
N GLU A 252 16.99 19.16 -6.29
CA GLU A 252 17.21 19.71 -4.94
C GLU A 252 17.43 18.60 -3.92
N ILE A 253 16.67 17.50 -4.00
CA ILE A 253 16.85 16.34 -3.12
C ILE A 253 18.22 15.70 -3.33
N ARG A 254 18.66 15.49 -4.59
CA ARG A 254 20.00 14.97 -4.90
C ARG A 254 21.11 15.92 -4.43
N ALA A 255 20.87 17.23 -4.43
CA ALA A 255 21.77 18.23 -3.89
C ALA A 255 21.76 18.30 -2.34
N GLY A 256 21.02 17.42 -1.66
CA GLY A 256 21.00 17.31 -0.19
C GLY A 256 19.97 18.21 0.50
N LYS A 257 18.91 18.64 -0.19
CA LYS A 257 17.83 19.42 0.43
C LYS A 257 17.13 18.62 1.52
N ASP A 258 17.19 19.13 2.75
CA ASP A 258 16.42 18.59 3.87
C ASP A 258 14.94 18.99 3.77
N LEU A 259 14.04 18.01 3.77
CA LEU A 259 12.60 18.25 3.79
C LEU A 259 12.14 18.96 5.06
N LEU A 260 12.78 18.69 6.20
CA LEU A 260 12.37 19.23 7.48
C LEU A 260 12.61 20.74 7.56
N SER A 261 13.56 21.26 6.77
CA SER A 261 13.88 22.68 6.69
C SER A 261 12.90 23.50 5.83
N VAL A 262 11.97 22.86 5.10
CA VAL A 262 11.03 23.57 4.22
C VAL A 262 9.95 24.23 5.06
N ASP A 263 9.82 25.56 5.03
CA ASP A 263 8.74 26.26 5.74
C ASP A 263 7.37 25.97 5.12
N ILE A 264 6.39 25.66 5.97
CA ILE A 264 5.00 25.41 5.60
C ILE A 264 4.02 26.31 6.36
N GLN A 265 4.49 27.10 7.33
CA GLN A 265 3.64 27.90 8.22
C GLN A 265 3.07 29.13 7.52
N THR A 266 3.76 29.62 6.50
CA THR A 266 3.42 30.85 5.77
C THR A 266 2.52 30.61 4.56
N VAL A 267 2.18 29.35 4.25
CA VAL A 267 1.47 28.99 3.02
C VAL A 267 -0.03 28.90 3.29
N ALA A 268 -0.81 29.74 2.58
CA ALA A 268 -2.26 29.64 2.59
C ALA A 268 -2.72 28.23 2.16
N SER A 269 -3.72 27.68 2.85
CA SER A 269 -4.24 26.34 2.53
C SER A 269 -4.71 26.30 1.07
N LYS A 270 -4.06 25.49 0.23
CA LYS A 270 -4.55 25.20 -1.13
C LYS A 270 -5.54 24.03 -1.07
N PRO A 271 -6.85 24.23 -1.30
CA PRO A 271 -7.74 23.11 -1.59
C PRO A 271 -7.44 22.60 -3.00
N ARG A 272 -7.26 21.29 -3.22
CA ARG A 272 -7.26 20.74 -4.59
C ARG A 272 -7.78 19.31 -4.71
N VAL A 273 -8.86 19.20 -5.48
CA VAL A 273 -9.06 18.17 -6.52
C VAL A 273 -9.46 18.97 -7.78
N VAL A 274 -8.81 18.74 -8.91
CA VAL A 274 -9.20 19.28 -10.24
C VAL A 274 -9.18 18.10 -11.20
#